data_AF-A0A255SRF8-F1
#
_entry.id   AF-A0A255SRF8-F1
#
_cell.length_a   1.000
_cell.length_b   1.000
_cell.length_c   1.000
_cell.angle_alpha   90.00
_cell.angle_beta   90.00
_cell.angle_gamma   90.00
#
_symmetry.space_group_name_H-M   'P 1'
#
loop_
_entity.id
_entity.type
_entity.pdbx_description
1 polymer ?
#
loop_
_entity_poly.entity_id
_entity_poly.type
_entity_poly.pdbx_seq_one_letter_code
_entity_poly.pdbx_strand_id
1 'polypeptide(L)'
;MAKKKREDFYKLLMYVIFTLLNSRVDTEVKSVLGRADVVVKTNADIYVLELKVDDSVDNALAQIDSKGYAIPYEADGRKVTKC
;
A
#
# COMPACT_ATOMS: atom_id res chain seq x y z
N MET A 1 -19.25 -8.88 -2.09
CA MET A 1 -18.48 -9.39 -3.25
C MET A 1 -18.07 -8.30 -4.25
N ALA A 2 -18.93 -7.32 -4.57
CA ALA A 2 -18.58 -6.27 -5.54
C ALA A 2 -17.46 -5.31 -5.04
N LYS A 3 -17.53 -4.84 -3.78
CA LYS A 3 -16.52 -3.95 -3.17
C LYS A 3 -15.09 -4.51 -3.27
N LYS A 4 -14.89 -5.74 -2.77
CA LYS A 4 -13.58 -6.43 -2.85
C LYS A 4 -13.06 -6.57 -4.29
N LYS A 5 -13.91 -6.95 -5.25
CA LYS A 5 -13.50 -7.04 -6.67
C LYS A 5 -13.01 -5.70 -7.22
N ARG A 6 -13.62 -4.58 -6.80
CA ARG A 6 -13.18 -3.23 -7.18
C ARG A 6 -11.86 -2.86 -6.52
N GLU A 7 -11.70 -3.14 -5.23
CA GLU A 7 -10.42 -2.95 -4.53
C GLU A 7 -9.30 -3.73 -5.21
N ASP A 8 -9.51 -5.01 -5.52
CA ASP A 8 -8.55 -5.85 -6.23
C ASP A 8 -8.24 -5.31 -7.65
N PHE A 9 -9.24 -4.76 -8.35
CA PHE A 9 -9.03 -4.06 -9.62
C PHE A 9 -8.15 -2.81 -9.47
N TYR A 10 -8.40 -1.97 -8.45
CA TYR A 10 -7.57 -0.78 -8.22
C TYR A 10 -6.15 -1.13 -7.79
N LYS A 11 -5.94 -2.21 -7.02
CA LYS A 11 -4.59 -2.71 -6.72
C LYS A 11 -3.83 -3.06 -7.98
N LEU A 12 -4.46 -3.81 -8.88
CA LEU A 12 -3.86 -4.15 -10.18
C LEU A 12 -3.56 -2.90 -11.00
N LEU A 13 -4.48 -1.94 -11.02
CA LEU A 13 -4.28 -0.67 -11.73
C LEU A 13 -3.08 0.12 -11.17
N MET A 14 -2.97 0.23 -9.84
CA MET A 14 -1.82 0.88 -9.19
C MET A 14 -0.52 0.16 -9.54
N TYR A 15 -0.50 -1.18 -9.48
CA TYR A 15 0.66 -1.96 -9.89
C TYR A 15 1.10 -1.65 -11.32
N VAL A 16 0.17 -1.65 -12.28
CA VAL A 16 0.48 -1.36 -13.69
C VAL A 16 1.01 0.06 -13.84
N ILE A 17 0.36 1.07 -13.27
CA ILE A 17 0.76 2.48 -13.41
C ILE A 17 2.17 2.69 -12.85
N PHE A 18 2.45 2.25 -11.63
CA PHE A 18 3.76 2.48 -11.01
C PHE A 18 4.87 1.62 -11.63
N THR A 19 4.54 0.43 -12.14
CA THR A 19 5.49 -0.38 -12.94
C THR A 19 5.87 0.35 -14.23
N LEU A 20 4.91 0.97 -14.93
CA LEU A 20 5.18 1.77 -16.14
C LEU A 20 6.01 3.03 -15.84
N LEU A 21 5.90 3.57 -14.62
CA LEU A 21 6.74 4.67 -14.14
C LEU A 21 8.12 4.20 -13.63
N ASN A 22 8.51 2.96 -13.91
CA ASN A 22 9.78 2.36 -13.51
C ASN A 22 10.02 2.40 -11.98
N SER A 23 8.95 2.44 -11.18
CA SER A 23 9.02 2.33 -9.73
C SER A 23 9.02 0.86 -9.33
N ARG A 24 9.68 0.53 -8.20
CA ARG A 24 9.55 -0.81 -7.63
C ARG A 24 8.24 -0.89 -6.87
N VAL A 25 7.38 -1.83 -7.25
CA VAL A 25 6.06 -2.00 -6.64
C VAL A 25 5.93 -3.41 -6.11
N ASP A 26 5.65 -3.53 -4.82
CA ASP A 26 5.31 -4.79 -4.18
C ASP A 26 3.81 -4.76 -3.86
N THR A 27 3.03 -5.71 -4.37
CA THR A 27 1.61 -5.85 -4.01
C THR A 27 1.42 -6.97 -3.01
N GLU A 28 0.34 -6.88 -2.23
CA GLU A 28 -0.08 -7.96 -1.36
C GLU A 28 1.05 -8.40 -0.37
N VAL A 29 1.76 -7.41 0.20
CA VAL A 29 2.95 -7.61 1.04
C VAL A 29 2.55 -8.21 2.38
N LYS A 30 2.92 -9.46 2.62
CA LYS A 30 2.52 -10.24 3.81
C LYS A 30 3.35 -9.89 5.05
N SER A 31 2.68 -9.89 6.19
CA SER A 31 3.24 -9.78 7.54
C SER A 31 2.53 -10.76 8.47
N VAL A 32 3.00 -10.86 9.72
CA VAL A 32 2.33 -11.69 10.74
C VAL A 32 0.98 -11.14 11.18
N LEU A 33 0.76 -9.82 11.07
CA LEU A 33 -0.49 -9.17 11.51
C LEU A 33 -1.51 -9.01 10.39
N GLY A 34 -1.12 -9.23 9.14
CA GLY A 34 -1.95 -9.01 7.97
C GLY A 34 -1.11 -8.81 6.71
N ARG A 35 -1.64 -8.03 5.78
CA ARG A 35 -1.02 -7.78 4.49
C ARG A 35 -1.33 -6.36 4.00
N ALA A 36 -0.31 -5.63 3.58
CA ALA A 36 -0.50 -4.35 2.90
C ALA A 36 -0.94 -4.58 1.45
N ASP A 37 -1.75 -3.68 0.91
CA ASP A 37 -2.26 -3.83 -0.45
C ASP A 37 -1.19 -3.53 -1.50
N VAL A 38 -0.55 -2.36 -1.42
CA VAL A 38 0.49 -1.93 -2.36
C VAL A 38 1.58 -1.14 -1.63
N VAL A 39 2.84 -1.43 -1.92
CA VAL A 39 3.99 -0.65 -1.48
C VAL A 39 4.76 -0.18 -2.70
N VAL A 40 4.87 1.13 -2.87
CA VAL A 40 5.62 1.76 -3.96
C VAL A 40 6.92 2.31 -3.42
N LYS A 41 8.03 1.97 -4.06
CA LYS A 41 9.37 2.40 -3.69
C LYS A 41 9.97 3.18 -4.85
N THR A 42 10.26 4.45 -4.60
CA THR A 42 11.01 5.32 -5.52
C THR A 42 12.44 5.48 -5.01
N ASN A 43 13.25 6.28 -5.69
CA ASN A 43 14.61 6.58 -5.23
C ASN A 43 14.62 7.43 -3.95
N ALA A 44 13.56 8.20 -3.66
CA ALA A 44 13.51 9.14 -2.55
C ALA A 44 12.49 8.76 -1.46
N ASP A 45 11.40 8.09 -1.84
CA ASP A 45 10.25 7.86 -0.97
C ASP A 45 9.75 6.41 -1.02
N ILE A 46 9.05 6.02 0.03
CA ILE A 46 8.29 4.77 0.13
C ILE A 46 6.85 5.13 0.47
N TYR A 47 5.90 4.59 -0.29
CA TYR A 47 4.47 4.77 -0.08
C TYR A 47 3.85 3.42 0.29
N VAL A 48 3.14 3.37 1.42
CA VAL A 48 2.37 2.20 1.86
C VAL A 48 0.90 2.52 1.69
N LEU A 49 0.26 1.83 0.76
CA LEU A 49 -1.12 2.11 0.32
C LEU A 49 -2.07 1.03 0.86
N GLU A 50 -3.19 1.44 1.43
CA GLU A 50 -4.32 0.57 1.78
C GLU A 50 -5.57 1.02 1.01
N LEU A 51 -6.02 0.22 0.04
CA LEU A 51 -7.09 0.65 -0.85
C LEU A 51 -8.45 0.29 -0.28
N LYS A 52 -9.32 1.30 -0.15
CA LYS A 52 -10.69 1.13 0.29
C LYS A 52 -11.67 1.71 -0.73
N VAL A 53 -12.73 0.96 -1.03
CA VAL A 53 -13.84 1.45 -1.84
C VAL A 53 -15.07 1.64 -0.97
N ASP A 54 -15.76 2.78 -1.04
CA ASP A 54 -16.89 3.10 -0.17
C ASP A 54 -16.52 2.97 1.33
N ASP A 55 -15.39 3.56 1.70
CA ASP A 55 -14.88 3.61 3.07
C ASP A 55 -14.14 4.93 3.31
N SER A 56 -13.73 5.19 4.55
CA SER A 56 -13.00 6.41 4.90
C SER A 56 -11.49 6.24 4.78
N VAL A 57 -10.81 7.37 4.52
CA VAL A 57 -9.35 7.45 4.58
C VAL A 57 -8.84 7.14 5.99
N ASP A 58 -9.53 7.63 7.02
CA ASP A 58 -9.15 7.38 8.43
C ASP A 58 -9.13 5.89 8.77
N ASN A 59 -10.10 5.11 8.25
CA ASN A 59 -10.11 3.66 8.43
C ASN A 59 -8.94 2.98 7.72
N ALA A 60 -8.54 3.46 6.54
CA ALA A 60 -7.38 2.94 5.82
C ALA A 60 -6.08 3.22 6.60
N LEU A 61 -5.89 4.45 7.07
CA LEU A 61 -4.73 4.84 7.87
C LEU A 61 -4.68 4.08 9.20
N ALA A 62 -5.80 3.94 9.91
CA ALA A 62 -5.89 3.17 11.13
C ALA A 62 -5.54 1.68 10.90
N GLN A 63 -5.89 1.12 9.75
CA GLN A 63 -5.49 -0.24 9.39
C GLN A 63 -3.97 -0.33 9.17
N ILE A 64 -3.37 0.60 8.44
CA ILE A 64 -1.91 0.63 8.24
C ILE A 64 -1.18 0.70 9.59
N ASP A 65 -1.65 1.55 10.50
CA ASP A 65 -1.05 1.75 11.82
C ASP A 65 -1.21 0.52 12.71
N SER A 66 -2.43 -0.01 12.84
CA SER A 66 -2.72 -1.17 13.71
C SER A 66 -1.99 -2.43 13.27
N LYS A 67 -1.67 -2.55 11.98
CA LYS A 67 -0.96 -3.71 11.41
C LYS A 67 0.53 -3.49 11.25
N GLY A 68 1.02 -2.27 11.50
CA GLY A 68 2.44 -1.94 11.43
C GLY A 68 3.03 -2.09 10.03
N TYR A 69 2.24 -1.87 8.97
CA TYR A 69 2.70 -2.12 7.60
C TYR A 69 3.85 -1.19 7.16
N ALA A 70 4.02 -0.04 7.82
CA ALA A 70 5.12 0.88 7.55
C ALA A 70 6.43 0.51 8.26
N ILE A 71 6.37 -0.26 9.35
CA ILE A 71 7.52 -0.58 10.22
C ILE A 71 8.72 -1.17 9.45
N PRO A 72 8.53 -2.12 8.50
CA PRO A 72 9.65 -2.68 7.75
C PRO A 72 10.49 -1.67 6.96
N TYR A 73 9.95 -0.47 6.73
CA TYR A 73 10.56 0.55 5.89
C TYR A 73 11.12 1.75 6.69
N GLU A 74 10.89 1.81 8.00
CA GLU A 74 11.32 2.95 8.83
C GLU A 74 12.85 3.11 8.90
N ALA A 75 13.59 2.00 8.83
CA ALA A 75 15.05 1.99 8.85
C ALA A 75 15.70 2.20 7.46
N ASP A 76 14.90 2.32 6.40
CA ASP A 76 15.42 2.40 5.02
C ASP A 76 16.10 3.75 4.71
N GLY A 77 15.76 4.80 5.46
CA GLY A 77 16.30 6.16 5.31
C GLY A 77 15.55 7.02 4.28
N ARG A 78 14.72 6.42 3.42
CA ARG A 78 13.73 7.14 2.60
C ARG A 78 12.54 7.59 3.43
N LYS A 79 11.85 8.66 2.98
CA LYS A 79 10.62 9.11 3.64
C LYS A 79 9.51 8.08 3.41
N VAL A 80 8.89 7.62 4.49
CA VAL A 80 7.75 6.70 4.44
C VAL A 80 6.45 7.49 4.57
N THR A 81 5.53 7.33 3.61
CA THR A 81 4.20 7.94 3.61
C THR A 81 3.13 6.86 3.60
N LYS A 82 2.13 7.00 4.47
CA LYS A 82 0.96 6.10 4.56
C LYS A 82 -0.19 6.73 3.76
N CYS A 83 -0.82 5.98 2.87
CA CYS A 83 -1.93 6.49 2.05
C CYS A 83 -3.07 5.48 1.89
#